data_AF-A0A8J6A0Q0-F1
#
_entry.id   AF-A0A8J6A0Q0-F1
#
_cell.length_a   1.000
_cell.length_b   1.000
_cell.length_c   1.000
_cell.angle_alpha   90.00
_cell.angle_beta   90.00
_cell.angle_gamma   90.00
#
_symmetry.space_group_name_H-M   'P 1'
#
loop_
_entity.id
_entity.type
_entity.pdbx_description
1 polymer ?
#
loop_
_entity_poly.entity_id
_entity_poly.type
_entity_poly.pdbx_seq_one_letter_code
_entity_poly.pdbx_strand_id
1 'polypeptide(L)'
;MIHNLHVYLVFRMRCPAFCKDEPSYWAPLFGTNIYADSSSICKAAVHAGVVSNESGGYVDVMPVDKKKMYPGSLRNGVQSER
;
A
#
# COMPACT_ATOMS: atom_id res chain seq x y z
N MET A 1 -35.96 1.18 -4.28
CA MET A 1 -34.83 2.13 -4.46
C MET A 1 -33.67 1.33 -5.02
N ILE A 2 -33.37 1.49 -6.31
CA ILE A 2 -32.23 0.80 -6.94
C ILE A 2 -31.00 1.65 -6.61
N HIS A 3 -30.16 1.19 -5.68
CA HIS A 3 -28.84 1.78 -5.49
C HIS A 3 -27.96 1.27 -6.63
N ASN A 4 -27.50 2.18 -7.48
CA ASN A 4 -26.53 1.87 -8.53
C ASN A 4 -25.31 1.19 -7.90
N LEU A 5 -25.04 -0.05 -8.29
CA LEU A 5 -23.86 -0.80 -7.87
C LEU A 5 -22.67 -0.32 -8.70
N HIS A 6 -21.82 0.53 -8.11
CA HIS A 6 -20.56 0.91 -8.73
C HIS A 6 -19.52 -0.16 -8.39
N VAL A 7 -19.30 -1.11 -9.30
CA VAL A 7 -18.26 -2.14 -9.15
C VAL A 7 -16.91 -1.49 -9.47
N TYR A 8 -16.20 -1.03 -8.44
CA TYR A 8 -14.82 -0.57 -8.63
C TYR A 8 -13.92 -1.76 -8.97
N LEU A 9 -12.98 -1.56 -9.89
CA LEU A 9 -11.90 -2.51 -10.12
C LEU A 9 -10.99 -2.48 -8.88
N VAL A 10 -11.19 -3.44 -7.98
CA VAL A 10 -10.33 -3.67 -6.83
C VAL A 10 -9.48 -4.89 -7.15
N PHE A 11 -8.16 -4.72 -7.12
CA PHE A 11 -7.23 -5.82 -7.32
C PHE A 11 -6.84 -6.40 -5.97
N ARG A 12 -7.17 -7.68 -5.75
CA ARG A 12 -6.79 -8.40 -4.55
C ARG A 12 -5.53 -9.21 -4.79
N MET A 13 -4.53 -9.01 -3.95
CA MET A 13 -3.31 -9.83 -3.95
C MET A 13 -2.96 -10.31 -2.55
N ARG A 14 -2.08 -11.31 -2.49
CA ARG A 14 -1.55 -11.84 -1.22
C ARG A 14 -0.11 -11.38 -1.06
N CYS A 15 0.18 -10.76 0.08
CA CYS A 15 1.52 -10.38 0.50
C CYS A 15 2.11 -11.45 1.42
N PRO A 16 3.39 -11.81 1.25
CA PRO A 16 4.09 -12.69 2.17
C PRO A 16 4.36 -11.99 3.51
N ALA A 17 4.90 -12.74 4.47
CA ALA A 17 5.47 -12.18 5.67
C ALA A 17 6.81 -11.49 5.38
N PHE A 18 7.22 -10.59 6.28
CA PHE A 18 8.49 -9.87 6.31
C PHE A 18 8.74 -8.89 5.15
N CYS A 19 7.68 -8.37 4.52
CA CYS A 19 7.78 -7.38 3.45
C CYS A 19 8.34 -6.01 3.89
N LYS A 20 8.38 -5.72 5.20
CA LYS A 20 9.02 -4.51 5.71
C LYS A 20 10.53 -4.50 5.47
N ASP A 21 11.14 -5.68 5.51
CA ASP A 21 12.60 -5.84 5.50
C ASP A 21 13.18 -5.78 4.08
N GLU A 22 12.31 -5.62 3.07
CA GLU A 22 12.66 -5.43 1.67
C GLU A 22 13.45 -4.11 1.46
N PRO A 23 14.71 -4.14 0.95
CA PRO A 23 15.45 -2.92 0.64
C PRO A 23 14.72 -1.93 -0.28
N SER A 24 14.88 -0.62 -0.02
CA SER A 24 14.18 0.43 -0.76
C SER A 24 14.51 0.51 -2.25
N TYR A 25 15.66 0.01 -2.70
CA TYR A 25 16.02 0.06 -4.13
C TYR A 25 15.20 -0.90 -5.01
N TRP A 26 14.58 -1.93 -4.43
CA TRP A 26 13.71 -2.87 -5.16
C TRP A 26 12.26 -2.86 -4.65
N ALA A 27 12.06 -2.47 -3.39
CA ALA A 27 10.76 -2.22 -2.79
C ALA A 27 10.68 -0.78 -2.26
N PRO A 28 10.67 0.21 -3.17
CA PRO A 28 10.51 1.60 -2.77
C PRO A 28 9.12 1.83 -2.17
N LEU A 29 8.97 2.86 -1.36
CA LEU A 29 7.71 3.20 -0.74
C LEU A 29 7.58 4.73 -0.66
N PHE A 30 6.66 5.31 -1.43
CA PHE A 30 6.43 6.74 -1.44
C PHE A 30 5.00 7.06 -1.02
N GLY A 31 4.87 8.00 -0.10
CA GLY A 31 3.57 8.51 0.34
C GLY A 31 2.96 7.84 1.56
N THR A 32 1.76 8.32 1.91
CA THR A 32 0.99 7.94 3.09
C THR A 32 -0.48 8.08 2.78
N ASN A 33 -1.28 7.08 3.14
CA ASN A 33 -2.70 6.90 2.77
C ASN A 33 -2.92 6.70 1.26
N ILE A 34 -2.32 7.55 0.43
CA ILE A 34 -2.19 7.35 -1.02
C ILE A 34 -0.71 7.16 -1.32
N TYR A 35 -0.40 6.09 -2.02
CA TYR A 35 0.97 5.68 -2.36
C TYR A 35 1.22 5.87 -3.85
N ALA A 36 2.46 6.16 -4.24
CA ALA A 36 2.83 6.23 -5.66
C ALA A 36 2.72 4.84 -6.31
N ASP A 37 2.40 4.81 -7.60
CA ASP A 37 2.29 3.59 -8.41
C ASP A 37 3.62 2.82 -8.52
N SER A 38 4.74 3.48 -8.25
CA SER A 38 6.07 2.87 -8.16
C SER A 38 6.34 2.16 -6.81
N SER A 39 5.46 2.28 -5.82
CA SER A 39 5.69 1.71 -4.48
C SER A 39 5.44 0.21 -4.41
N SER A 40 6.16 -0.52 -3.55
CA SER A 40 5.84 -1.90 -3.19
C SER A 40 4.48 -1.96 -2.47
N ILE A 41 3.52 -2.69 -3.07
CA ILE A 41 2.17 -2.85 -2.52
C ILE A 41 2.22 -3.49 -1.12
N CYS A 42 3.07 -4.50 -0.93
CA CYS A 42 3.15 -5.21 0.34
C CYS A 42 3.81 -4.39 1.44
N LYS A 43 4.87 -3.67 1.11
CA LYS A 43 5.50 -2.73 2.05
C LYS A 43 4.57 -1.57 2.39
N ALA A 44 3.80 -1.08 1.42
CA ALA A 44 2.74 -0.08 1.64
C ALA A 44 1.61 -0.61 2.53
N ALA A 45 1.22 -1.88 2.39
CA ALA A 45 0.19 -2.50 3.21
C ALA A 45 0.61 -2.62 4.67
N VAL A 46 1.86 -3.02 4.94
CA VAL A 46 2.44 -3.01 6.29
C VAL A 46 2.53 -1.59 6.83
N HIS A 47 3.04 -0.63 6.04
CA HIS A 47 3.09 0.78 6.42
C HIS A 47 1.70 1.34 6.76
N ALA A 48 0.67 0.99 5.98
CA ALA A 48 -0.71 1.38 6.22
C ALA A 48 -1.34 0.70 7.45
N GLY A 49 -0.80 -0.45 7.87
CA GLY A 49 -1.35 -1.29 8.95
C GLY A 49 -2.49 -2.19 8.48
N VAL A 50 -2.60 -2.44 7.18
CA VAL A 50 -3.62 -3.33 6.59
C VAL A 50 -3.29 -4.79 6.88
N VAL A 51 -2.00 -5.13 6.87
CA VAL A 51 -1.49 -6.47 7.22
C VAL A 51 -0.35 -6.33 8.22
N SER A 52 -0.14 -7.37 9.04
CA SER A 52 1.04 -7.44 9.91
C SER A 52 2.28 -7.80 9.08
N ASN A 53 3.46 -7.38 9.54
CA ASN A 53 4.70 -7.78 8.90
C ASN A 53 4.93 -9.29 9.09
N GLU A 54 4.59 -9.82 10.26
CA GLU A 54 4.95 -11.19 10.67
C GLU A 54 4.12 -12.26 9.96
N SER A 55 2.86 -11.97 9.60
CA SER A 55 1.98 -12.93 8.92
C SER A 55 1.72 -12.60 7.45
N GLY A 56 1.94 -11.35 7.03
CA GLY A 56 1.43 -10.87 5.75
C GLY A 56 -0.10 -10.96 5.68
N GLY A 57 -0.65 -11.08 4.47
CA GLY A 57 -2.11 -11.21 4.30
C GLY A 57 -2.61 -10.82 2.91
N TYR A 58 -3.93 -10.80 2.76
CA TYR A 58 -4.57 -10.29 1.55
C TYR A 58 -4.72 -8.77 1.63
N VAL A 59 -4.42 -8.12 0.52
CA VAL A 59 -4.50 -6.66 0.36
C VAL A 59 -5.34 -6.38 -0.87
N ASP A 60 -6.32 -5.50 -0.69
CA ASP A 60 -7.17 -4.99 -1.74
C ASP A 60 -6.62 -3.62 -2.18
N VAL A 61 -6.27 -3.48 -3.46
CA VAL A 61 -5.67 -2.27 -4.03
C VAL A 61 -6.70 -1.59 -4.93
N MET A 62 -6.92 -0.31 -4.66
CA MET A 62 -7.82 0.54 -5.46
C MET A 62 -7.00 1.61 -6.18
N PRO A 63 -7.00 1.63 -7.52
CA PRO A 63 -6.40 2.72 -8.28
C PRO A 63 -7.10 4.05 -7.99
N VAL A 64 -6.32 5.12 -7.85
CA VAL A 64 -6.82 6.49 -7.65
C VAL A 64 -6.04 7.46 -8.54
N ASP A 65 -6.57 8.66 -8.73
CA ASP A 65 -5.87 9.71 -9.47
C ASP A 65 -4.51 10.05 -8.82
N LYS A 66 -3.49 10.19 -9.68
CA LYS A 66 -2.14 10.58 -9.25
C LYS A 66 -2.18 11.88 -8.45
N LYS A 67 -1.38 11.93 -7.39
CA LYS A 67 -1.19 13.15 -6.59
C LYS A 67 0.03 13.92 -7.06
N LYS A 68 -0.01 15.25 -6.92
CA LYS A 68 1.14 16.13 -7.19
C LYS A 68 2.28 15.93 -6.18
N MET A 69 1.96 15.42 -4.99
CA MET A 69 2.90 15.18 -3.91
C MET A 69 2.44 14.00 -3.06
N TYR A 70 3.40 13.19 -2.60
CA TYR A 70 3.19 12.04 -1.73
C TYR A 70 3.92 12.29 -0.42
N PRO A 71 3.25 12.73 0.67
CA PRO A 71 3.95 12.98 1.93
C PRO A 71 4.47 11.68 2.55
N GLY A 72 5.79 11.63 2.81
CA GLY A 72 6.42 10.54 3.56
C GLY A 72 6.04 10.55 5.04
N SER A 73 5.98 9.38 5.68
CA SER A 73 5.76 9.24 7.12
C SER A 73 6.39 7.96 7.68
N LEU A 74 6.49 7.88 9.01
CA LEU A 74 6.86 6.65 9.72
C LEU A 74 5.59 6.05 10.34
N ARG A 75 5.14 4.89 9.82
CA ARG A 75 3.96 4.18 10.33
C ARG A 75 4.23 2.70 10.40
N ASN A 76 3.75 2.07 11.47
CA ASN A 76 3.94 0.63 11.72
C ASN A 76 5.42 0.19 11.60
N GLY A 77 6.33 1.10 12.00
CA GLY A 77 7.77 0.92 11.92
C GLY A 77 8.36 0.91 10.50
N VAL A 78 7.59 1.25 9.47
CA VAL A 78 8.05 1.40 8.07
C VAL A 78 8.14 2.88 7.75
N GLN A 79 9.25 3.33 7.15
CA GLN A 79 9.40 4.70 6.66
C GLN A 79 8.99 4.75 5.18
N SER A 80 8.13 5.70 4.82
CA SER A 80 7.88 6.09 3.43
C SER A 80 8.59 7.38 3.07
N GLU A 81 9.04 7.47 1.83
CA GLU A 81 9.72 8.61 1.25
C GLU A 81 8.71 9.62 0.67
N ARG A 82 9.18 10.85 0.42
CA ARG A 82 8.39 11.96 -0.13
C ARG A 82 8.62 12.14 -1.62
#